data_AF-A0A6J1VXZ5-F1
#
_entry.id   AF-A0A6J1VXZ5-F1
#
_cell.length_a   1.000
_cell.length_b   1.000
_cell.length_c   1.000
_cell.angle_alpha   90.00
_cell.angle_beta   90.00
_cell.angle_gamma   90.00
#
_symmetry.space_group_name_H-M   'P 1'
#
loop_
_entity.id
_entity.type
_entity.pdbx_description
1 polymer ?
#
loop_
_entity_poly.entity_id
_entity_poly.type
_entity_poly.pdbx_seq_one_letter_code
_entity_poly.pdbx_strand_id
1 'polypeptide(L)'
;MGFRLEGILPATLLPLLLTVILFLGPLIQLSMDCPWDMVDGLRVAFDPRFWVLCLTDMRWLRNQVIAPFTEELVFRACMVPMLVPCTGVGLAIVTCPLFFGVAHFHHVIEQLRFRQGSRASIFLSAVFQFSYTAIFGAYTAFLFIRTGHLIGPVLCHSFCNYVGFPAVGAALEHSQCFLVVFFYLLGVALFFLLLLPMTDPVFFGHLPICSLSRLTSPADGLSSSSWCS
;
A
#
# COMPACT_ATOMS: atom_id res chain seq x y z
N MET A 1 -6.84 -12.92 -11.67
CA MET A 1 -7.47 -12.48 -10.40
C MET A 1 -6.55 -12.55 -9.18
N GLY A 2 -5.46 -13.33 -9.17
CA GLY A 2 -4.46 -13.29 -8.08
C GLY A 2 -4.82 -14.06 -6.80
N PHE A 3 -5.85 -14.91 -6.83
CA PHE A 3 -6.14 -15.88 -5.79
C PHE A 3 -5.34 -17.16 -6.06
N ARG A 4 -4.25 -17.37 -5.33
CA ARG A 4 -3.35 -18.52 -5.45
C ARG A 4 -2.89 -18.96 -4.06
N LEU A 5 -2.77 -20.27 -3.85
CA LEU A 5 -2.28 -20.86 -2.60
C LEU A 5 -0.77 -21.12 -2.64
N GLU A 6 -0.23 -21.50 -3.80
CA GLU A 6 1.21 -21.62 -4.01
C GLU A 6 1.88 -20.26 -3.80
N GLY A 7 2.90 -20.17 -2.95
CA GLY A 7 3.58 -18.90 -2.66
C GLY A 7 2.80 -17.92 -1.77
N ILE A 8 1.67 -18.32 -1.19
CA ILE A 8 0.84 -17.39 -0.38
C ILE A 8 1.53 -16.89 0.88
N LEU A 9 2.34 -17.73 1.54
CA LEU A 9 3.12 -17.37 2.72
C LEU A 9 4.14 -16.26 2.43
N PRO A 10 5.06 -16.41 1.46
CA PRO A 10 5.95 -15.31 1.10
C PRO A 10 5.17 -14.10 0.57
N ALA A 11 4.10 -14.31 -0.22
CA ALA A 11 3.29 -13.22 -0.78
C ALA A 11 2.52 -12.39 0.25
N THR A 12 2.33 -12.93 1.46
CA THR A 12 1.75 -12.20 2.59
C THR A 12 2.85 -11.54 3.41
N LEU A 13 3.88 -12.29 3.79
CA LEU A 13 4.90 -11.82 4.73
C LEU A 13 5.87 -10.81 4.13
N LEU A 14 6.40 -11.05 2.92
CA LEU A 14 7.44 -10.20 2.34
C LEU A 14 6.92 -8.80 1.97
N PRO A 15 5.78 -8.65 1.25
CA PRO A 15 5.24 -7.33 0.95
C PRO A 15 4.82 -6.55 2.20
N LEU A 16 4.23 -7.24 3.18
CA LEU A 16 3.82 -6.61 4.44
C LEU A 16 5.04 -6.14 5.23
N LEU A 17 6.07 -6.97 5.39
CA LEU A 17 7.31 -6.59 6.05
C LEU A 17 7.99 -5.41 5.35
N LEU A 18 8.03 -5.42 4.02
CA LEU A 18 8.56 -4.30 3.23
C LEU A 18 7.78 -3.00 3.49
N THR A 19 6.46 -3.09 3.63
CA THR A 19 5.61 -1.93 3.99
C THR A 19 5.87 -1.46 5.42
N VAL A 20 6.02 -2.39 6.38
CA VAL A 20 6.38 -2.07 7.76
C VAL A 20 7.74 -1.35 7.82
N ILE A 21 8.72 -1.78 7.04
CA ILE A 21 10.04 -1.12 6.93
C ILE A 21 9.90 0.30 6.38
N LEU A 22 9.09 0.51 5.35
CA LEU A 22 8.80 1.85 4.82
C LEU A 22 8.21 2.77 5.90
N PHE A 23 7.37 2.23 6.78
CA PHE A 23 6.72 2.95 7.87
C PHE A 23 7.50 2.94 9.19
N LEU A 24 8.78 2.57 9.18
CA LEU A 24 9.61 2.51 10.39
C LEU A 24 9.63 3.84 11.15
N GLY A 25 9.76 4.98 10.44
CA GLY A 25 9.69 6.31 11.04
C GLY A 25 8.37 6.59 11.79
N PRO A 26 7.21 6.52 11.13
CA PRO A 26 5.90 6.66 11.79
C PRO A 26 5.68 5.69 12.95
N LEU A 27 6.14 4.44 12.85
CA LEU A 27 6.01 3.46 13.93
C LEU A 27 6.85 3.82 15.16
N ILE A 28 8.08 4.31 14.96
CA ILE A 28 8.94 4.79 16.06
C ILE A 28 8.36 6.06 16.68
N GLN A 29 7.81 6.96 15.87
CA GLN A 29 7.12 8.14 16.39
C GLN A 29 5.91 7.74 17.26
N LEU A 30 5.06 6.83 16.76
CA LEU A 30 3.92 6.31 17.50
C LEU A 30 4.33 5.61 18.80
N SER A 31 5.43 4.85 18.82
CA SER A 31 5.90 4.19 20.03
C SER A 31 6.45 5.17 21.07
N MET A 32 6.98 6.31 20.64
CA MET A 32 7.50 7.36 21.51
C MET A 32 6.38 8.25 22.07
N ASP A 33 5.32 8.49 21.28
CA ASP A 33 4.14 9.26 21.69
C ASP A 33 3.18 8.44 22.55
N CYS A 34 3.23 7.10 22.47
CA CYS A 34 2.33 6.24 23.22
C CYS A 34 2.84 6.05 24.67
N PRO A 35 2.02 6.34 25.70
CA PRO A 35 2.40 6.12 27.10
C PRO A 35 2.39 4.64 27.51
N TRP A 36 2.06 3.72 26.59
CA TRP A 36 1.94 2.29 26.86
C TRP A 36 3.29 1.63 26.63
N ASP A 37 3.74 0.81 27.59
CA ASP A 37 4.89 -0.05 27.37
C ASP A 37 4.61 -1.02 26.22
N MET A 38 5.65 -1.41 25.46
CA MET A 38 5.54 -2.35 24.34
C MET A 38 4.82 -3.66 24.75
N VAL A 39 4.96 -4.07 26.01
CA VAL A 39 4.30 -5.24 26.61
C VAL A 39 2.79 -5.05 26.69
N ASP A 40 2.30 -3.85 27.01
CA ASP A 40 0.87 -3.58 27.09
C ASP A 40 0.24 -3.48 25.69
N GLY A 41 0.96 -2.93 24.72
CA GLY A 41 0.57 -3.01 23.31
C GLY A 41 0.43 -4.45 22.84
N LEU A 42 1.37 -5.32 23.20
CA LEU A 42 1.33 -6.75 22.88
C LEU A 42 0.14 -7.46 23.57
N ARG A 43 -0.14 -7.12 24.84
CA ARG A 43 -1.30 -7.66 25.57
C ARG A 43 -2.61 -7.31 24.89
N VAL A 44 -2.78 -6.06 24.45
CA VAL A 44 -3.98 -5.63 23.71
C VAL A 44 -4.07 -6.35 22.37
N ALA A 45 -2.96 -6.49 21.65
CA ALA A 45 -2.91 -7.21 20.38
C ALA A 45 -3.27 -8.71 20.51
N PHE A 46 -3.08 -9.33 21.67
CA PHE A 46 -3.48 -10.71 21.93
C PHE A 46 -4.79 -10.85 22.70
N ASP A 47 -5.45 -9.76 23.11
CA ASP A 47 -6.72 -9.82 23.83
C ASP A 47 -7.88 -10.18 22.87
N PRO A 48 -8.53 -11.34 23.02
CA PRO A 48 -9.65 -11.73 22.16
C PRO A 48 -10.81 -10.73 22.23
N ARG A 49 -11.02 -10.07 23.37
CA ARG A 49 -12.12 -9.11 23.55
C ARG A 49 -11.93 -7.88 22.69
N PHE A 50 -10.69 -7.41 22.56
CA PHE A 50 -10.34 -6.30 21.68
C PHE A 50 -10.71 -6.63 20.22
N TRP A 51 -10.32 -7.80 19.73
CA TRP A 51 -10.65 -8.23 18.37
C TRP A 51 -12.14 -8.43 18.14
N VAL A 52 -12.88 -8.95 19.12
CA VAL A 52 -14.34 -9.04 19.03
C VAL A 52 -14.94 -7.65 18.88
N LEU A 53 -14.52 -6.68 19.69
CA LEU A 53 -14.98 -5.29 19.58
C LEU A 53 -14.68 -4.71 18.19
N CYS A 54 -13.46 -4.86 17.69
CA CYS A 54 -13.06 -4.44 16.35
C CYS A 54 -13.92 -5.08 15.25
N LEU A 55 -14.15 -6.39 15.31
CA LEU A 55 -14.94 -7.12 14.31
C LEU A 55 -16.43 -6.79 14.38
N THR A 56 -16.94 -6.41 15.55
CA THR A 56 -18.33 -5.93 15.70
C THR A 56 -18.51 -4.48 15.28
N ASP A 57 -17.45 -3.67 15.28
CA ASP A 57 -17.52 -2.30 14.77
C ASP A 57 -17.50 -2.30 13.23
N MET A 58 -18.67 -2.02 12.67
CA MET A 58 -18.87 -1.93 11.22
C MET A 58 -17.97 -0.89 10.55
N ARG A 59 -17.60 0.19 11.25
CA ARG A 59 -16.69 1.22 10.70
C ARG A 59 -15.27 0.70 10.63
N TRP A 60 -14.81 0.01 11.69
CA TRP A 60 -13.51 -0.64 11.70
C TRP A 60 -13.42 -1.71 10.62
N LEU A 61 -14.41 -2.61 10.55
CA LEU A 61 -14.46 -3.67 9.54
C LEU A 61 -14.46 -3.11 8.12
N ARG A 62 -15.22 -2.05 7.87
CA ARG A 62 -15.23 -1.35 6.59
C ARG A 62 -13.84 -0.81 6.25
N ASN A 63 -13.22 -0.06 7.16
CA ASN A 63 -11.97 0.65 6.88
C ASN A 63 -10.75 -0.28 6.81
N GLN A 64 -10.76 -1.37 7.58
CA GLN A 64 -9.60 -2.26 7.76
C GLN A 64 -9.67 -3.54 6.94
N VAL A 65 -10.87 -3.95 6.48
CA VAL A 65 -11.03 -5.21 5.75
C VAL A 65 -11.76 -5.00 4.43
N ILE A 66 -12.99 -4.47 4.46
CA ILE A 66 -13.86 -4.44 3.27
C ILE A 66 -13.33 -3.46 2.22
N ALA A 67 -13.03 -2.22 2.60
CA ALA A 67 -12.52 -1.21 1.67
C ALA A 67 -11.18 -1.64 1.05
N PRO A 68 -10.13 -2.01 1.83
CA PRO A 68 -8.89 -2.52 1.27
C PRO A 68 -9.08 -3.70 0.31
N PHE A 69 -9.91 -4.67 0.70
CA PHE A 69 -10.17 -5.84 -0.14
C PHE A 69 -10.85 -5.48 -1.46
N THR A 70 -11.93 -4.71 -1.41
CA THR A 70 -12.72 -4.35 -2.60
C THR A 70 -11.95 -3.43 -3.54
N GLU A 71 -11.20 -2.47 -3.00
CA GLU A 71 -10.39 -1.55 -3.79
C GLU A 71 -9.24 -2.29 -4.49
N GLU A 72 -8.46 -3.11 -3.78
CA GLU A 72 -7.39 -3.86 -4.43
C GLU A 72 -7.95 -4.89 -5.41
N LEU A 73 -9.12 -5.50 -5.15
CA LEU A 73 -9.77 -6.39 -6.11
C LEU A 73 -10.13 -5.67 -7.41
N VAL A 74 -10.84 -4.55 -7.34
CA VAL A 74 -11.27 -3.79 -8.52
C VAL A 74 -10.07 -3.26 -9.30
N PHE A 75 -9.16 -2.58 -8.61
CA PHE A 75 -8.09 -1.89 -9.30
C PHE A 75 -6.92 -2.82 -9.66
N ARG A 76 -6.58 -3.84 -8.84
CA ARG A 76 -5.48 -4.78 -9.17
C ARG A 76 -5.96 -6.04 -9.85
N ALA A 77 -6.91 -6.76 -9.28
CA ALA A 77 -7.29 -8.04 -9.85
C ALA A 77 -8.07 -7.90 -11.16
N CYS A 78 -8.86 -6.83 -11.33
CA CYS A 78 -9.66 -6.61 -12.54
C CYS A 78 -8.99 -5.65 -13.52
N MET A 79 -8.59 -4.45 -13.10
CA MET A 79 -8.14 -3.41 -14.03
C MET A 79 -6.71 -3.61 -14.56
N VAL A 80 -5.74 -4.01 -13.72
CA VAL A 80 -4.35 -4.23 -14.15
C VAL A 80 -4.25 -5.30 -15.25
N PRO A 81 -4.85 -6.51 -15.15
CA PRO A 81 -4.81 -7.51 -16.21
C PRO A 81 -5.44 -7.07 -17.53
N MET A 82 -6.38 -6.12 -17.52
CA MET A 82 -6.93 -5.54 -18.75
C MET A 82 -5.98 -4.49 -19.36
N LEU A 83 -5.28 -3.72 -18.52
CA LEU A 83 -4.34 -2.70 -18.98
C LEU A 83 -3.04 -3.28 -19.52
N VAL A 84 -2.48 -4.30 -18.86
CA VAL A 84 -1.16 -4.88 -19.21
C VAL A 84 -1.05 -5.29 -20.69
N PRO A 85 -2.02 -5.98 -21.31
CA PRO A 85 -1.98 -6.31 -22.74
C PRO A 85 -2.02 -5.08 -23.67
N CYS A 86 -2.66 -4.00 -23.24
CA CYS A 86 -2.87 -2.81 -24.07
C CYS A 86 -1.73 -1.79 -23.97
N THR A 87 -1.15 -1.64 -22.78
CA THR A 87 -0.20 -0.56 -22.47
C THR A 87 1.19 -1.06 -22.06
N GLY A 88 1.33 -2.36 -21.80
CA GLY A 88 2.53 -2.95 -21.20
C GLY A 88 2.56 -2.81 -19.67
N VAL A 89 3.47 -3.56 -19.05
CA VAL A 89 3.56 -3.68 -17.57
C VAL A 89 3.88 -2.35 -16.90
N GLY A 90 4.91 -1.65 -17.37
CA GLY A 90 5.36 -0.39 -16.75
C GLY A 90 4.29 0.70 -16.79
N LEU A 91 3.62 0.87 -17.94
CA LEU A 91 2.56 1.86 -18.07
C LEU A 91 1.31 1.47 -17.29
N ALA A 92 0.96 0.18 -17.21
CA ALA A 92 -0.13 -0.29 -16.36
C ALA A 92 0.10 0.04 -14.86
N ILE A 93 1.34 -0.07 -14.36
CA ILE A 93 1.72 0.30 -12.99
C ILE A 93 1.50 1.80 -12.72
N VAL A 94 1.66 2.66 -13.73
CA VAL A 94 1.48 4.11 -13.57
C VAL A 94 0.04 4.55 -13.82
N THR A 95 -0.62 3.98 -14.83
CA THR A 95 -1.96 4.42 -15.26
C THR A 95 -3.07 3.91 -14.33
N CYS A 96 -3.01 2.66 -13.86
CA CYS A 96 -4.02 2.11 -12.96
C CYS A 96 -4.20 2.94 -11.67
N PRO A 97 -3.12 3.33 -10.97
CA PRO A 97 -3.22 4.16 -9.78
C PRO A 97 -3.77 5.57 -9.99
N LEU A 98 -3.68 6.12 -11.21
CA LEU A 98 -4.29 7.42 -11.49
C LEU A 98 -5.82 7.33 -11.40
N PHE A 99 -6.42 6.24 -11.92
CA PHE A 99 -7.85 6.01 -11.74
C PHE A 99 -8.22 5.80 -10.27
N PHE A 100 -7.36 5.09 -9.52
CA PHE A 100 -7.52 4.92 -8.07
C PHE A 100 -7.50 6.26 -7.32
N GLY A 101 -6.54 7.14 -7.63
CA GLY A 101 -6.46 8.48 -7.06
C GLY A 101 -7.66 9.34 -7.45
N VAL A 102 -8.11 9.28 -8.71
CA VAL A 102 -9.29 10.03 -9.18
C VAL A 102 -10.55 9.58 -8.44
N ALA A 103 -10.70 8.28 -8.16
CA ALA A 103 -11.83 7.77 -7.40
C ALA A 103 -11.94 8.41 -6.00
N HIS A 104 -10.82 8.86 -5.42
CA HIS A 104 -10.79 9.52 -4.10
C HIS A 104 -11.15 11.02 -4.13
N PHE A 105 -11.32 11.63 -5.31
CA PHE A 105 -11.78 13.03 -5.40
C PHE A 105 -13.18 13.23 -4.80
N HIS A 106 -13.98 12.18 -4.61
CA HIS A 106 -15.27 12.30 -3.96
C HIS A 106 -15.17 12.88 -2.53
N HIS A 107 -14.09 12.55 -1.78
CA HIS A 107 -13.82 13.15 -0.46
C HIS A 107 -13.57 14.67 -0.55
N VAL A 108 -12.89 15.11 -1.61
CA VAL A 108 -12.62 16.53 -1.86
C VAL A 108 -13.92 17.27 -2.19
N ILE A 109 -14.76 16.66 -3.02
CA ILE A 109 -16.09 17.21 -3.37
C ILE A 109 -16.95 17.32 -2.11
N GLU A 110 -16.88 16.35 -1.21
CA GLU A 110 -17.58 16.36 0.07
C GLU A 110 -17.10 17.51 0.99
N GLN A 111 -15.79 17.67 1.15
CA GLN A 111 -15.20 18.77 1.94
C GLN A 111 -15.56 20.15 1.37
N LEU A 112 -15.57 20.30 0.03
CA LEU A 112 -16.02 21.51 -0.65
C LEU A 112 -17.52 21.77 -0.41
N ARG A 113 -18.36 20.72 -0.46
CA ARG A 113 -19.81 20.81 -0.27
C ARG A 113 -20.16 21.23 1.17
N PHE A 114 -19.45 20.71 2.17
CA PHE A 114 -19.71 21.02 3.58
C PHE A 114 -18.87 22.19 4.14
N ARG A 115 -18.10 22.90 3.29
CA ARG A 115 -17.26 24.06 3.65
C ARG A 115 -16.34 23.79 4.84
N GLN A 116 -15.74 22.60 4.91
CA GLN A 116 -14.81 22.23 5.99
C GLN A 116 -13.42 22.82 5.76
N GLY A 117 -13.31 24.16 5.85
CA GLY A 117 -12.05 24.89 5.76
C GLY A 117 -11.97 25.88 4.60
N SER A 118 -10.79 26.50 4.46
CA SER A 118 -10.50 27.43 3.37
C SER A 118 -10.40 26.70 2.02
N ARG A 119 -10.66 27.40 0.91
CA ARG A 119 -10.46 26.82 -0.44
C ARG A 119 -9.03 26.32 -0.66
N ALA A 120 -8.04 27.03 -0.09
CA ALA A 120 -6.63 26.68 -0.21
C ALA A 120 -6.30 25.39 0.55
N SER A 121 -6.80 25.23 1.79
CA SER A 121 -6.59 24.02 2.58
C SER A 121 -7.27 22.79 1.98
N ILE A 122 -8.48 22.94 1.44
CA ILE A 122 -9.19 21.85 0.77
C ILE A 122 -8.44 21.42 -0.50
N PHE A 123 -7.96 22.39 -1.31
CA PHE A 123 -7.15 22.08 -2.48
C PHE A 123 -5.83 21.39 -2.13
N LEU A 124 -5.13 21.86 -1.09
CA LEU A 124 -3.87 21.24 -0.66
C LEU A 124 -4.10 19.80 -0.15
N SER A 125 -5.17 19.59 0.63
CA SER A 125 -5.59 18.26 1.07
C SER A 125 -5.91 17.34 -0.11
N ALA A 126 -6.58 17.86 -1.14
CA ALA A 126 -6.91 17.11 -2.36
C ALA A 126 -5.67 16.66 -3.12
N VAL A 127 -4.72 17.58 -3.34
CA VAL A 127 -3.45 17.29 -4.03
C VAL A 127 -2.64 16.27 -3.25
N PHE A 128 -2.55 16.42 -1.93
CA PHE A 128 -1.86 15.47 -1.06
C PHE A 128 -2.51 14.09 -1.13
N GLN A 129 -3.82 14.00 -0.94
CA GLN A 129 -4.56 12.74 -0.97
C GLN A 129 -4.43 12.06 -2.33
N PHE A 130 -4.57 12.79 -3.43
CA PHE A 130 -4.40 12.24 -4.78
C PHE A 130 -2.98 11.73 -5.02
N SER A 131 -1.97 12.54 -4.71
CA SER A 131 -0.57 12.18 -4.95
C SER A 131 -0.17 10.95 -4.12
N TYR A 132 -0.56 10.93 -2.85
CA TYR A 132 -0.27 9.82 -1.95
C TYR A 132 -0.98 8.54 -2.38
N THR A 133 -2.28 8.61 -2.68
CA THR A 133 -3.06 7.45 -3.13
C THR A 133 -2.57 6.91 -4.46
N ALA A 134 -2.12 7.78 -5.37
CA ALA A 134 -1.51 7.37 -6.64
C ALA A 134 -0.16 6.65 -6.43
N ILE A 135 0.72 7.17 -5.56
CA ILE A 135 2.00 6.51 -5.23
C ILE A 135 1.76 5.16 -4.56
N PHE A 136 0.90 5.13 -3.53
CA PHE A 136 0.50 3.89 -2.87
C PHE A 136 -0.09 2.90 -3.87
N GLY A 137 -0.91 3.42 -4.78
CA GLY A 137 -1.53 2.57 -5.78
C GLY A 137 -0.52 1.96 -6.75
N ALA A 138 0.50 2.74 -7.16
CA ALA A 138 1.58 2.24 -8.01
C ALA A 138 2.38 1.16 -7.29
N TYR A 139 2.65 1.35 -6.00
CA TYR A 139 3.30 0.36 -5.16
C TYR A 139 2.50 -0.95 -5.09
N THR A 140 1.20 -0.92 -4.81
CA THR A 140 0.42 -2.18 -4.75
C THR A 140 0.20 -2.82 -6.13
N ALA A 141 0.18 -2.02 -7.21
CA ALA A 141 0.18 -2.56 -8.57
C ALA A 141 1.50 -3.28 -8.89
N PHE A 142 2.63 -2.69 -8.50
CA PHE A 142 3.94 -3.33 -8.60
C PHE A 142 3.98 -4.64 -7.79
N LEU A 143 3.53 -4.64 -6.53
CA LEU A 143 3.44 -5.85 -5.72
C LEU A 143 2.58 -6.93 -6.38
N PHE A 144 1.41 -6.57 -6.89
CA PHE A 144 0.50 -7.50 -7.55
C PHE A 144 1.13 -8.14 -8.79
N ILE A 145 1.88 -7.37 -9.58
CA ILE A 145 2.54 -7.87 -10.79
C ILE A 145 3.73 -8.76 -10.43
N ARG A 146 4.54 -8.38 -9.44
CA ARG A 146 5.75 -9.11 -9.01
C ARG A 146 5.47 -10.36 -8.20
N THR A 147 4.35 -10.41 -7.49
CA THR A 147 3.96 -11.58 -6.68
C THR A 147 2.90 -12.42 -7.39
N GLY A 148 2.05 -11.81 -8.20
CA GLY A 148 0.86 -12.47 -8.75
C GLY A 148 -0.23 -12.75 -7.71
N HIS A 149 -0.13 -12.18 -6.51
CA HIS A 149 -1.07 -12.40 -5.40
C HIS A 149 -1.79 -11.11 -5.02
N LEU A 150 -3.11 -11.23 -4.77
CA LEU A 150 -3.92 -10.11 -4.30
C LEU A 150 -3.75 -9.85 -2.79
N ILE A 151 -3.47 -10.90 -2.00
CA ILE A 151 -3.46 -10.82 -0.54
C ILE A 151 -2.37 -9.87 0.00
N GLY A 152 -1.19 -9.84 -0.62
CA GLY A 152 -0.10 -8.92 -0.24
C GLY A 152 -0.55 -7.46 -0.30
N PRO A 153 -0.96 -6.95 -1.48
CA PRO A 153 -1.60 -5.64 -1.65
C PRO A 153 -2.69 -5.32 -0.62
N VAL A 154 -3.63 -6.23 -0.38
CA VAL A 154 -4.74 -6.03 0.56
C VAL A 154 -4.23 -5.83 1.99
N LEU A 155 -3.25 -6.63 2.43
CA LEU A 155 -2.66 -6.50 3.77
C LEU A 155 -1.84 -5.22 3.90
N CYS A 156 -1.05 -4.86 2.89
CA CYS A 156 -0.33 -3.60 2.84
C CYS A 156 -1.28 -2.40 2.93
N HIS A 157 -2.40 -2.44 2.20
CA HIS A 157 -3.43 -1.41 2.26
C HIS A 157 -4.05 -1.32 3.66
N SER A 158 -4.46 -2.45 4.23
CA SER A 158 -5.03 -2.49 5.58
C SER A 158 -4.06 -1.91 6.61
N PHE A 159 -2.77 -2.27 6.52
CA PHE A 159 -1.72 -1.72 7.38
C PHE A 159 -1.56 -0.20 7.20
N CYS A 160 -1.52 0.31 5.96
CA CYS A 160 -1.46 1.75 5.70
C CYS A 160 -2.69 2.49 6.25
N ASN A 161 -3.89 1.90 6.15
CA ASN A 161 -5.10 2.48 6.73
C ASN A 161 -5.07 2.50 8.27
N TYR A 162 -4.40 1.53 8.90
CA TYR A 162 -4.19 1.51 10.33
C TYR A 162 -3.19 2.56 10.81
N VAL A 163 -2.01 2.65 10.17
CA VAL A 163 -0.95 3.60 10.57
C VAL A 163 -1.30 5.04 10.16
N GLY A 164 -1.95 5.21 9.02
CA GLY A 164 -2.30 6.52 8.47
C GLY A 164 -1.13 7.19 7.75
N PHE A 165 -1.26 8.49 7.50
CA PHE A 165 -0.25 9.25 6.78
C PHE A 165 0.97 9.57 7.67
N PRO A 166 2.19 9.56 7.12
CA PRO A 166 3.38 10.00 7.85
C PRO A 166 3.26 11.47 8.26
N ALA A 167 3.21 11.74 9.56
CA ALA A 167 3.08 13.08 10.13
C ALA A 167 4.43 13.81 10.20
N VAL A 168 5.05 14.07 9.03
CA VAL A 168 6.39 14.67 8.93
C VAL A 168 6.50 16.02 9.66
N GLY A 169 5.43 16.83 9.66
CA GLY A 169 5.42 18.08 10.43
C GLY A 169 5.58 17.85 11.93
N ALA A 170 4.80 16.91 12.49
CA ALA A 170 4.91 16.53 13.90
C ALA A 170 6.27 15.88 14.22
N ALA A 171 6.85 15.12 13.28
CA ALA A 171 8.18 14.54 13.45
C ALA A 171 9.28 15.62 13.62
N LEU A 172 9.18 16.74 12.89
CA LEU A 172 10.13 17.85 12.97
C LEU A 172 10.02 18.63 14.27
N GLU A 173 8.81 18.70 14.85
CA GLU A 173 8.52 19.37 16.12
C GLU A 173 8.76 18.48 17.34
N HIS A 174 9.02 17.18 17.13
CA HIS A 174 9.20 16.20 18.20
C HIS A 174 10.46 16.48 19.03
N SER A 175 10.39 16.24 20.34
CA SER A 175 11.52 16.45 21.29
C SER A 175 12.80 15.71 20.88
N GLN A 176 12.63 14.52 20.30
CA GLN A 176 13.68 13.66 19.75
C GLN A 176 13.70 13.67 18.20
N CYS A 177 13.47 14.85 17.60
CA CYS A 177 13.39 15.07 16.15
C CYS A 177 14.48 14.33 15.35
N PHE A 178 15.76 14.42 15.75
CA PHE A 178 16.86 13.74 15.05
C PHE A 178 16.68 12.22 14.96
N LEU A 179 16.22 11.58 16.04
CA LEU A 179 16.00 10.14 16.07
C LEU A 179 14.82 9.75 15.17
N VAL A 180 13.72 10.49 15.26
CA VAL A 180 12.53 10.26 14.45
C VAL A 180 12.88 10.42 12.96
N VAL A 181 13.46 11.56 12.56
CA VAL A 181 13.87 11.82 11.17
C VAL A 181 14.86 10.76 10.67
N PHE A 182 15.81 10.32 11.50
CA PHE A 182 16.71 9.22 11.15
C PHE A 182 15.95 7.94 10.77
N PHE A 183 14.95 7.52 11.55
CA PHE A 183 14.16 6.33 11.24
C PHE A 183 13.23 6.50 10.04
N TYR A 184 12.74 7.71 9.77
CA TYR A 184 12.03 8.02 8.53
C TYR A 184 12.95 7.81 7.31
N LEU A 185 14.16 8.39 7.34
CA LEU A 185 15.13 8.24 6.25
C LEU A 185 15.61 6.80 6.10
N LEU A 186 15.88 6.12 7.23
CA LEU A 186 16.29 4.72 7.25
C LEU A 186 15.22 3.81 6.65
N GLY A 187 13.95 4.00 7.02
CA GLY A 187 12.84 3.21 6.48
C GLY A 187 12.72 3.34 4.97
N VAL A 188 12.82 4.57 4.44
CA VAL A 188 12.79 4.84 2.99
C VAL A 188 14.02 4.24 2.29
N ALA A 189 15.22 4.40 2.86
CA ALA A 189 16.45 3.84 2.28
C ALA A 189 16.39 2.31 2.22
N LEU A 190 16.02 1.65 3.33
CA LEU A 190 15.86 0.20 3.39
C LEU A 190 14.76 -0.29 2.46
N PHE A 191 13.65 0.44 2.33
CA PHE A 191 12.58 0.11 1.38
C PHE A 191 13.12 0.02 -0.05
N PHE A 192 13.85 1.03 -0.54
CA PHE A 192 14.39 0.99 -1.89
C PHE A 192 15.44 -0.11 -2.10
N LEU A 193 16.27 -0.39 -1.09
CA LEU A 193 17.26 -1.47 -1.12
C LEU A 193 16.60 -2.86 -1.16
N LEU A 194 15.50 -3.04 -0.43
CA LEU A 194 14.83 -4.33 -0.26
C LEU A 194 13.65 -4.54 -1.22
N LEU A 195 13.20 -3.51 -1.92
CA LEU A 195 12.04 -3.56 -2.82
C LEU A 195 12.17 -4.67 -3.85
N LEU A 196 13.29 -4.74 -4.58
CA LEU A 196 13.51 -5.78 -5.60
C LEU A 196 13.82 -7.15 -4.98
N PRO A 197 14.75 -7.28 -4.01
CA PRO A 197 15.05 -8.58 -3.40
C PRO A 197 13.85 -9.25 -2.73
N MET A 198 13.00 -8.50 -2.01
CA MET A 198 11.85 -9.07 -1.30
C MET A 198 10.63 -9.31 -2.21
N THR A 199 10.66 -8.80 -3.43
CA THR A 199 9.61 -9.02 -4.44
C THR A 199 10.12 -9.81 -5.64
N ASP A 200 11.17 -10.61 -5.42
CA ASP A 200 11.69 -11.52 -6.43
C ASP A 200 10.63 -12.60 -6.76
N PRO A 201 10.21 -12.73 -8.03
CA PRO A 201 9.17 -13.65 -8.46
C PRO A 201 9.47 -15.11 -8.12
N VAL A 202 10.75 -15.48 -7.94
CA VAL A 202 11.18 -16.82 -7.53
C VAL A 202 10.51 -17.27 -6.23
N PHE A 203 10.20 -16.35 -5.32
CA PHE A 203 9.55 -16.70 -4.04
C PHE A 203 8.06 -17.02 -4.16
N PHE A 204 7.39 -16.64 -5.27
CA PHE A 204 5.92 -16.67 -5.40
C PHE A 204 5.42 -17.67 -6.46
N GLY A 205 6.31 -18.50 -7.00
CA GLY A 205 6.00 -19.51 -8.01
C GLY A 205 5.66 -18.90 -9.39
N HIS A 206 4.94 -19.66 -10.22
CA HIS A 206 4.69 -19.25 -11.62
C HIS A 206 3.75 -18.03 -11.74
N LEU A 207 4.17 -16.96 -12.45
CA LEU A 207 3.41 -15.71 -12.57
C LEU A 207 2.54 -15.65 -13.82
N PRO A 208 1.20 -15.73 -13.70
CA PRO A 208 0.31 -15.75 -14.86
C PRO A 208 0.30 -14.44 -15.65
N ILE A 209 0.49 -13.30 -14.97
CA ILE A 209 0.44 -11.95 -15.57
C ILE A 209 1.63 -11.75 -16.53
N CYS A 210 2.80 -12.28 -16.17
CA CYS A 210 3.99 -12.27 -17.01
C CYS A 210 3.91 -13.24 -18.19
N SER A 211 3.06 -14.26 -18.13
CA SER A 211 2.72 -15.09 -19.29
C SER A 211 1.74 -14.36 -20.22
N LEU A 212 0.81 -13.58 -19.66
CA LEU A 212 -0.16 -12.79 -20.42
C LEU A 212 0.52 -11.72 -21.29
N SER A 213 1.50 -11.00 -20.74
CA SER A 213 2.28 -10.01 -21.50
C SER A 213 3.10 -10.63 -22.64
N ARG A 214 3.68 -11.82 -22.40
CA ARG A 214 4.46 -12.56 -23.42
C ARG A 214 3.62 -13.06 -24.58
N LEU A 215 2.33 -13.32 -24.37
CA LEU A 215 1.40 -13.76 -25.42
C LEU A 215 0.98 -12.62 -26.36
N THR A 216 1.11 -11.36 -25.93
CA THR A 216 0.59 -10.19 -26.67
C THR A 216 1.66 -9.30 -27.25
N SER A 217 2.95 -9.49 -26.91
CA SER A 217 4.04 -8.75 -27.54
C SER A 217 4.43 -9.38 -28.89
N PRO A 218 4.35 -8.65 -30.02
CA PRO A 218 5.09 -9.02 -31.22
C PRO A 218 6.59 -8.97 -30.90
N ALA A 219 7.39 -9.77 -31.59
CA ALA A 219 8.73 -10.24 -31.23
C ALA A 219 9.84 -9.19 -30.93
N ASP A 220 9.53 -7.90 -30.78
CA ASP A 220 10.49 -6.83 -30.51
C ASP A 220 10.10 -6.05 -29.25
N GLY A 221 10.71 -6.36 -28.10
CA GLY A 221 10.41 -5.65 -26.86
C GLY A 221 11.30 -6.00 -25.68
N LEU A 222 12.55 -5.57 -25.73
CA LEU A 222 13.58 -5.70 -24.67
C LEU A 222 13.19 -5.10 -23.29
N SER A 223 12.01 -4.47 -23.12
CA SER A 223 11.60 -3.83 -21.86
C SER A 223 10.65 -4.65 -20.98
N SER A 224 10.10 -5.76 -21.49
CA SER A 224 9.16 -6.61 -20.74
C SER A 224 9.84 -7.60 -19.79
N SER A 225 11.13 -7.88 -20.00
CA SER A 225 11.89 -8.90 -19.28
C SER A 225 12.32 -8.50 -17.87
N SER A 226 12.63 -7.22 -17.60
CA SER A 226 13.14 -6.80 -16.28
C SER A 226 12.08 -6.84 -15.17
N TRP A 227 10.81 -6.66 -15.51
CA TRP A 227 9.71 -6.62 -14.54
C TRP A 227 9.20 -8.01 -14.13
N CYS A 228 9.56 -9.04 -14.90
CA CYS A 228 9.12 -10.41 -14.74
C CYS A 228 10.27 -11.40 -14.49
N SER A 229 11.51 -10.88 -14.40
CA SER A 229 12.71 -11.63 -14.01
C SER A 229 13.17 -11.26 -12.60
#